data_AF-A0A3D0CAB5-F1
#
_entry.id   AF-A0A3D0CAB5-F1
#
_cell.length_a   1.000
_cell.length_b   1.000
_cell.length_c   1.000
_cell.angle_alpha   90.00
_cell.angle_beta   90.00
_cell.angle_gamma   90.00
#
_symmetry.space_group_name_H-M   'P 1'
#
loop_
_entity.id
_entity.type
_entity.pdbx_description
1 polymer ?
#
loop_
_entity_poly.entity_id
_entity_poly.type
_entity_poly.pdbx_seq_one_letter_code
_entity_poly.pdbx_strand_id
1 'polypeptide(L)'
;CPKYNIEPFITFTNLKHDCVDSTIPIVFDLSNPQAVTDAHNCLKALVTEGLKKGFVPYRLNIDQQQWLLNKDTDFWQTVNKIKSSLDPYNILSQGRYNPK
;
A
#
# COMPACT_ATOMS: atom_id res chain seq x y z
N CYS A 1 -5.98 2.63 -15.58
CA CYS A 1 -5.21 1.40 -15.86
C CYS A 1 -6.01 0.56 -16.85
N PRO A 2 -6.03 0.96 -18.14
CA PRO A 2 -7.04 0.45 -19.08
C PRO A 2 -6.97 -1.06 -19.31
N LYS A 3 -5.77 -1.66 -19.15
CA LYS A 3 -5.55 -3.11 -19.25
C LYS A 3 -6.34 -3.97 -18.25
N TYR A 4 -6.91 -3.36 -17.20
CA TYR A 4 -7.76 -4.03 -16.21
C TYR A 4 -9.16 -3.40 -16.15
N ASN A 5 -9.62 -2.74 -17.21
CA ASN A 5 -10.95 -2.11 -17.24
C ASN A 5 -11.16 -1.05 -16.12
N ILE A 6 -10.09 -0.45 -15.62
CA ILE A 6 -10.14 0.62 -14.61
C ILE A 6 -9.89 1.97 -15.28
N GLU A 7 -10.91 2.82 -15.27
CA GLU A 7 -10.83 4.21 -15.70
C GLU A 7 -9.79 4.99 -14.88
N PRO A 8 -8.89 5.76 -15.53
CA PRO A 8 -7.85 6.48 -14.82
C PRO A 8 -8.41 7.77 -14.19
N PHE A 9 -8.60 7.74 -12.87
CA PHE A 9 -8.83 8.94 -12.07
C PHE A 9 -7.59 9.26 -11.25
N ILE A 10 -7.17 10.53 -11.25
CA ILE A 10 -6.05 10.98 -10.43
C ILE A 10 -6.32 12.39 -9.92
N THR A 11 -6.01 12.62 -8.65
CA THR A 11 -5.99 13.94 -8.03
C THR A 11 -4.59 14.20 -7.52
N PHE A 12 -4.03 15.36 -7.85
CA PHE A 12 -2.79 15.84 -7.26
C PHE A 12 -3.11 16.90 -6.22
N THR A 13 -2.52 16.75 -5.04
CA THR A 13 -2.65 17.69 -3.93
C THR A 13 -1.27 18.24 -3.60
N ASN A 14 -1.06 19.53 -3.82
CA ASN A 14 0.14 20.20 -3.35
C ASN A 14 0.07 20.35 -1.83
N LEU A 15 0.83 19.53 -1.10
CA LEU A 15 0.92 19.60 0.36
C LEU A 15 1.80 20.76 0.80
N LYS A 16 2.87 21.03 0.04
CA LYS A 16 3.82 22.13 0.22
C LYS A 16 4.37 22.58 -1.14
N HIS A 17 5.32 23.52 -1.12
CA HIS A 17 6.01 24.01 -2.32
C HIS A 17 6.86 22.94 -3.02
N ASP A 18 7.29 21.91 -2.30
CA ASP A 18 8.21 20.85 -2.76
C ASP A 18 7.61 19.44 -2.63
N CYS A 19 6.35 19.31 -2.23
CA CYS A 19 5.71 18.03 -1.96
C CYS A 19 4.30 17.98 -2.57
N VAL A 20 4.10 17.03 -3.46
CA VAL A 20 2.80 16.73 -4.08
C VAL A 20 2.42 15.30 -3.73
N ASP A 21 1.22 15.12 -3.21
CA ASP A 21 0.61 13.81 -3.05
C ASP A 21 -0.34 13.53 -4.22
N SER A 22 -0.49 12.25 -4.57
CA SER A 22 -1.42 11.81 -5.59
C SER A 22 -2.39 10.79 -5.02
N THR A 23 -3.69 11.05 -5.16
CA THR A 23 -4.74 10.08 -4.88
C THR A 23 -5.22 9.48 -6.20
N ILE A 24 -5.16 8.15 -6.31
CA ILE A 24 -5.62 7.40 -7.48
C ILE A 24 -6.79 6.48 -7.04
N PRO A 25 -8.04 6.90 -7.25
CA PRO A 25 -9.20 6.05 -6.98
C PRO A 25 -9.21 4.83 -7.90
N ILE A 26 -9.39 3.63 -7.34
CA ILE A 26 -9.68 2.40 -8.08
C ILE A 26 -11.14 2.06 -7.81
N VAL A 27 -12.01 2.39 -8.76
CA VAL A 27 -13.46 2.19 -8.67
C VAL A 27 -13.83 0.95 -9.48
N PHE A 28 -14.56 0.03 -8.86
CA PHE A 28 -14.98 -1.24 -9.48
C PHE A 28 -16.27 -1.74 -8.82
N ASP A 29 -16.96 -2.65 -9.51
CA ASP A 29 -18.14 -3.32 -8.99
C ASP A 29 -17.74 -4.50 -8.09
N LEU A 30 -18.05 -4.39 -6.79
CA LEU A 30 -17.74 -5.42 -5.80
C LEU A 30 -18.53 -6.72 -6.01
N SER A 31 -19.68 -6.66 -6.70
CA SER A 31 -20.49 -7.85 -6.98
C SER A 31 -19.95 -8.68 -8.14
N ASN A 32 -19.00 -8.15 -8.92
CA ASN A 32 -18.38 -8.82 -10.06
C ASN A 32 -16.99 -9.36 -9.68
N PRO A 33 -16.80 -10.70 -9.56
CA PRO A 33 -15.52 -11.30 -9.17
C PRO A 33 -14.35 -10.96 -10.10
N GLN A 34 -14.61 -10.76 -11.40
CA GLN A 34 -13.58 -10.35 -12.35
C GLN A 34 -13.15 -8.91 -12.09
N ALA A 35 -14.09 -8.00 -11.82
CA ALA A 35 -13.78 -6.60 -11.52
C ALA A 35 -12.98 -6.46 -10.22
N VAL A 36 -13.26 -7.29 -9.21
CA VAL A 36 -12.46 -7.39 -7.98
C VAL A 36 -11.02 -7.82 -8.30
N THR A 37 -10.87 -8.89 -9.09
CA THR A 37 -9.55 -9.40 -9.52
C THR A 37 -8.77 -8.35 -10.30
N ASP A 38 -9.43 -7.68 -11.24
CA ASP A 38 -8.88 -6.59 -12.05
C ASP A 38 -8.44 -5.40 -11.19
N ALA A 39 -9.21 -5.02 -10.17
CA ALA A 39 -8.87 -3.95 -9.24
C ALA A 39 -7.60 -4.27 -8.42
N HIS A 40 -7.48 -5.50 -7.91
CA HIS A 40 -6.28 -5.95 -7.20
C HIS A 40 -5.05 -5.97 -8.12
N ASN A 41 -5.21 -6.48 -9.34
CA ASN A 41 -4.14 -6.49 -10.34
C ASN A 41 -3.72 -5.06 -10.75
N CYS A 42 -4.70 -4.16 -10.88
CA CYS A 42 -4.47 -2.74 -11.12
C CYS A 42 -3.63 -2.11 -10.03
N LEU A 43 -4.02 -2.28 -8.76
CA LEU A 43 -3.28 -1.77 -7.61
C LEU A 43 -1.85 -2.31 -7.59
N LYS A 44 -1.66 -3.62 -7.76
CA LYS A 44 -0.34 -4.26 -7.76
C LYS A 44 0.55 -3.71 -8.87
N ALA A 45 0.01 -3.55 -10.09
CA ALA A 45 0.76 -3.01 -11.21
C ALA A 45 1.15 -1.54 -10.98
N LEU A 46 0.21 -0.69 -10.54
CA LEU A 46 0.48 0.73 -10.27
C LEU A 46 1.58 0.90 -9.23
N VAL A 47 1.51 0.14 -8.14
CA VAL A 47 2.51 0.22 -7.06
C VAL A 47 3.86 -0.31 -7.54
N THR A 48 3.90 -1.45 -8.22
CA THR A 48 5.14 -2.04 -8.72
C THR A 48 5.87 -1.10 -9.68
N GLU A 49 5.14 -0.51 -10.63
CA GLU A 49 5.71 0.43 -11.60
C GLU A 49 6.03 1.80 -10.97
N GLY A 50 5.23 2.24 -10.00
CA GLY A 50 5.48 3.47 -9.24
C GLY A 50 6.77 3.38 -8.43
N LEU A 51 6.98 2.27 -7.71
CA LEU A 51 8.19 2.05 -6.91
C LEU A 51 9.47 2.05 -7.77
N LYS A 52 9.43 1.47 -8.98
CA LYS A 52 10.56 1.55 -9.94
C LYS A 52 10.91 2.99 -10.34
N LYS A 53 9.95 3.91 -10.26
CA LYS A 53 10.11 5.33 -10.58
C LYS A 53 10.38 6.20 -9.34
N GLY A 54 10.47 5.60 -8.15
CA GLY A 54 10.64 6.32 -6.89
C GLY A 54 9.34 6.90 -6.29
N PHE A 55 8.18 6.54 -6.84
CA PHE A 55 6.88 6.93 -6.27
C PHE A 55 6.45 5.93 -5.20
N VAL A 56 6.73 6.26 -3.94
CA VAL A 56 6.41 5.42 -2.78
C VAL A 56 5.05 5.82 -2.21
N PRO A 57 4.08 4.89 -2.07
CA PRO A 57 2.80 5.21 -1.43
C PRO A 57 2.99 5.61 0.03
N TYR A 58 2.39 6.73 0.44
CA TYR A 58 2.45 7.17 1.84
C TYR A 58 1.58 6.31 2.78
N ARG A 59 0.55 5.64 2.24
CA ARG A 59 -0.37 4.77 2.99
C ARG A 59 -0.59 3.46 2.25
N LEU A 60 -0.49 2.36 2.98
CA LEU A 60 -0.75 1.01 2.48
C LEU A 60 -2.03 0.43 3.09
N ASN A 61 -2.78 -0.31 2.27
CA ASN A 61 -3.83 -1.19 2.77
C ASN A 61 -3.22 -2.46 3.43
N ILE A 62 -4.07 -3.31 4.02
CA ILE A 62 -3.62 -4.49 4.77
C ILE A 62 -2.95 -5.56 3.90
N ASP A 63 -3.42 -5.71 2.66
CA ASP A 63 -2.90 -6.68 1.69
C ASP A 63 -1.51 -6.25 1.20
N GLN A 64 -1.38 -4.99 0.79
CA GLN A 64 -0.12 -4.36 0.41
C GLN A 64 0.95 -4.51 1.47
N GLN A 65 0.60 -4.38 2.75
CA GLN A 65 1.55 -4.57 3.85
C GLN A 65 2.15 -5.96 3.90
N GLN A 66 1.44 -7.00 3.47
CA GLN A 66 1.95 -8.38 3.52
C GLN A 66 3.07 -8.61 2.49
N TRP A 67 3.02 -7.95 1.33
CA TRP A 67 3.94 -8.23 0.22
C TRP A 67 4.93 -7.09 -0.08
N LEU A 68 4.66 -5.85 0.36
CA LEU A 68 5.59 -4.72 0.17
C LEU A 68 6.58 -4.56 1.31
N LEU A 69 6.22 -4.97 2.52
CA LEU A 69 7.04 -4.74 3.69
C LEU A 69 7.93 -5.95 3.93
N ASN A 70 9.24 -5.72 4.03
CA ASN A 70 10.22 -6.77 4.26
C ASN A 70 10.73 -6.73 5.70
N LYS A 71 10.34 -7.74 6.49
CA LYS A 71 10.75 -7.91 7.90
C LYS A 71 12.27 -7.92 8.11
N ASP A 72 13.03 -8.31 7.10
CA ASP A 72 14.48 -8.50 7.20
C ASP A 72 15.25 -7.18 7.06
N THR A 73 14.58 -6.08 6.70
CA THR A 73 15.22 -4.75 6.63
C THR A 73 15.43 -4.12 8.00
N ASP A 74 16.50 -3.36 8.16
CA ASP A 74 16.85 -2.68 9.44
C ASP A 74 15.71 -1.82 10.00
N PHE A 75 14.97 -1.14 9.11
CA PHE A 75 13.80 -0.34 9.48
C PHE A 75 12.74 -1.21 10.17
N TRP A 76 12.33 -2.31 9.52
CA TRP A 76 11.26 -3.17 10.05
C TRP A 76 11.73 -3.99 11.26
N GLN A 77 13.00 -4.38 11.34
CA GLN A 77 13.57 -4.96 12.56
C GLN A 77 13.52 -3.99 13.75
N THR A 78 13.78 -2.70 13.51
CA THR A 78 13.69 -1.66 14.54
C THR A 78 12.25 -1.46 15.01
N VAL A 79 11.31 -1.37 14.06
CA VAL A 79 9.87 -1.29 14.37
C VAL A 79 9.43 -2.49 15.20
N ASN A 80 9.87 -3.70 14.85
CA ASN A 80 9.51 -4.91 15.59
C ASN A 80 10.06 -4.90 17.03
N LYS A 81 11.28 -4.39 17.26
CA LYS A 81 11.83 -4.21 18.61
C LYS A 81 10.99 -3.26 19.44
N ILE A 82 10.64 -2.10 18.88
CA ILE A 82 9.76 -1.11 19.55
C ILE A 82 8.40 -1.74 19.88
N LYS A 83 7.78 -2.43 18.91
CA LYS A 83 6.48 -3.09 19.08
C LYS A 83 6.54 -4.15 20.17
N SER A 84 7.59 -4.96 20.22
CA SER A 84 7.75 -6.02 21.21
C SER A 84 7.97 -5.48 22.62
N SER A 85 8.60 -4.30 22.76
CA SER A 85 8.74 -3.64 24.06
C SER A 85 7.43 -3.05 24.58
N LEU A 86 6.56 -2.56 23.68
CA LEU A 86 5.29 -1.90 24.05
C LEU A 86 4.10 -2.86 24.12
N ASP A 87 4.14 -3.97 23.39
CA ASP A 87 3.11 -5.01 23.38
C ASP A 87 3.75 -6.40 23.37
N PRO A 88 4.27 -6.87 24.53
CA PRO A 88 5.01 -8.12 24.65
C PRO A 88 4.18 -9.37 24.32
N TYR A 89 2.85 -9.29 24.50
CA TYR A 89 1.92 -10.39 24.20
C TYR A 89 1.39 -10.33 22.76
N ASN A 90 1.79 -9.32 21.98
CA ASN A 90 1.42 -9.13 20.59
C ASN A 90 -0.11 -9.16 20.35
N ILE A 91 -0.88 -8.51 21.22
CA ILE A 91 -2.35 -8.47 21.14
C ILE A 91 -2.86 -7.30 20.27
N LEU A 92 -2.09 -6.22 20.15
CA LEU A 92 -2.49 -5.00 19.46
C LEU A 92 -2.18 -5.09 17.97
N SER A 93 -3.24 -5.18 17.15
CA SER A 93 -3.21 -4.99 15.70
C SER A 93 -2.07 -5.72 14.98
N GLN A 94 -1.99 -7.04 15.16
CA GLN A 94 -0.92 -7.86 14.61
C GLN A 94 -0.75 -7.65 13.10
N GLY A 95 0.50 -7.45 12.64
CA GLY A 95 0.83 -7.27 11.23
C GLY A 95 0.60 -5.86 10.69
N ARG A 96 -0.01 -4.94 11.46
CA ARG A 96 -0.24 -3.56 11.04
C ARG A 96 1.06 -2.75 11.10
N TYR A 97 1.63 -2.42 9.93
CA TYR A 97 2.94 -1.78 9.78
C TYR A 97 4.01 -2.42 10.68
N ASN A 98 3.98 -3.75 10.76
CA ASN A 98 5.02 -4.55 11.39
C ASN A 98 5.00 -5.93 10.70
N PRO A 99 5.77 -6.11 9.61
CA PRO A 99 5.77 -7.36 8.85
C PRO A 99 6.23 -8.52 9.74
N LYS A 100 5.60 -9.68 9.53
CA LYS A 100 5.93 -10.94 10.22
C LYS A 100 6.99 -11.71 9.48
#